data_AF-A0A7R7VEF2-F1
#
_entry.id   AF-A0A7R7VEF2-F1
#
_cell.length_a   1.000
_cell.length_b   1.000
_cell.length_c   1.000
_cell.angle_alpha   90.00
_cell.angle_beta   90.00
_cell.angle_gamma   90.00
#
_symmetry.space_group_name_H-M   'P 1'
#
loop_
_entity.id
_entity.type
_entity.pdbx_description
1 polymer ?
#
loop_
_entity_poly.entity_id
_entity_poly.type
_entity_poly.pdbx_seq_one_letter_code
_entity_poly.pdbx_strand_id
1 'polypeptide(L)'
;MSLPRASDSFRRLPRLSSQFQQSRPVTVPHKFAPTHQDNTTSTTLKPTRSFHSTPHLSAARRSPTVRRAEASRTRIASSPPIYNAPVRGVKDGRHQFLEEHGIQLWADAQRAGLIPNAVDQQVFMRVGSALLDKAYTQAPSREAIREIHDDPDLTFNVGQVVSIGDPRFREWVVTACTLAEARFATIISATRFLDKATTAPKLSIALNRIEYLALQVRDPVSMTLHARVLILREQYNEALALIEEVMRVIRPVTTSRPSQDKHFPLDLAPWNVYEEVNRKMGNDDAADKAVETAAREYHDPQALFRLAGRHMKDGDLENYEACMSKAASTGNADACRKLANFYYLTCLGHYPRRGEDATEQKLRQQQEQQKKSWISSFFGRMLSPDDYLNLAREWYELACTHGSHDAALTMSLLLRLDGKFDFGKQYLEMAAQKPGLASAIRGYRVNWHNKELTMNVDLKRLDV
;
A
#
# COMPACT_ATOMS: atom_id res chain seq x y z
N MET A 1 -5.38 -22.70 26.96
CA MET A 1 -4.72 -22.41 28.24
C MET A 1 -4.48 -20.91 28.31
N SER A 2 -5.05 -20.29 29.33
CA SER A 2 -5.28 -18.85 29.48
C SER A 2 -4.59 -18.38 30.75
N LEU A 3 -3.75 -17.35 30.65
CA LEU A 3 -3.12 -16.63 31.77
C LEU A 3 -2.88 -15.14 31.36
N PRO A 4 -2.81 -14.20 32.31
CA PRO A 4 -3.76 -13.07 32.38
C PRO A 4 -3.14 -11.66 32.25
N ARG A 5 -4.05 -10.67 32.13
CA ARG A 5 -3.83 -9.21 32.19
C ARG A 5 -3.08 -8.76 33.45
N ALA A 6 -2.20 -7.78 33.28
CA ALA A 6 -1.82 -6.83 34.33
C ALA A 6 -2.58 -5.51 34.13
N SER A 7 -3.28 -5.09 35.18
CA SER A 7 -3.92 -3.80 35.36
C SER A 7 -2.92 -2.81 35.92
N ASP A 8 -2.85 -1.60 35.37
CA ASP A 8 -2.29 -0.46 36.10
C ASP A 8 -3.29 0.69 36.13
N SER A 9 -3.51 1.14 37.36
CA SER A 9 -4.51 2.11 37.77
C SER A 9 -3.80 3.15 38.60
N PHE A 10 -3.52 4.35 38.06
CA PHE A 10 -3.29 5.52 38.90
C PHE A 10 -3.68 6.85 38.24
N ARG A 11 -4.70 7.44 38.87
CA ARG A 11 -4.88 8.85 39.29
C ARG A 11 -5.56 9.87 38.37
N ARG A 12 -6.51 10.53 39.04
CA ARG A 12 -7.53 11.50 38.64
C ARG A 12 -7.04 12.95 38.82
N LEU A 13 -7.53 13.82 37.91
CA LEU A 13 -8.02 15.22 38.10
C LEU A 13 -7.01 16.37 38.39
N PRO A 14 -7.37 17.67 38.16
CA PRO A 14 -8.67 18.24 37.76
C PRO A 14 -8.69 19.24 36.58
N ARG A 15 -9.91 19.52 36.13
CA ARG A 15 -10.36 20.66 35.33
C ARG A 15 -10.13 22.00 36.06
N LEU A 16 -9.81 23.05 35.30
CA LEU A 16 -10.09 24.44 35.68
C LEU A 16 -10.75 25.14 34.50
N SER A 17 -11.78 25.91 34.83
CA SER A 17 -12.67 26.67 33.97
C SER A 17 -12.69 28.11 34.43
N SER A 18 -12.49 29.07 33.52
CA SER A 18 -13.08 30.42 33.52
C SER A 18 -12.76 31.07 32.16
N GLN A 19 -13.71 31.44 31.29
CA GLN A 19 -14.72 32.51 31.32
C GLN A 19 -14.23 33.92 30.93
N PHE A 20 -14.85 34.42 29.83
CA PHE A 20 -15.04 35.82 29.39
C PHE A 20 -13.79 36.62 28.93
N GLN A 21 -13.81 37.50 27.90
CA GLN A 21 -14.86 38.35 27.37
C GLN A 21 -14.50 38.92 25.98
N GLN A 22 -15.53 39.40 25.26
CA GLN A 22 -15.51 40.01 23.92
C GLN A 22 -15.03 41.48 23.91
N SER A 23 -14.46 41.94 22.79
CA SER A 23 -14.88 43.19 22.10
C SER A 23 -14.23 43.38 20.71
N ARG A 24 -15.06 43.81 19.76
CA ARG A 24 -14.79 44.35 18.40
C ARG A 24 -14.56 45.89 18.50
N PRO A 25 -14.61 46.69 17.42
CA PRO A 25 -13.86 46.71 16.13
C PRO A 25 -13.33 48.14 15.82
N VAL A 26 -12.51 48.32 14.78
CA VAL A 26 -12.41 49.61 14.05
C VAL A 26 -12.24 49.36 12.54
N THR A 27 -12.87 50.22 11.74
CA THR A 27 -13.21 50.07 10.32
C THR A 27 -12.53 51.14 9.45
N VAL A 28 -12.26 50.77 8.18
CA VAL A 28 -12.10 51.56 6.91
C VAL A 28 -11.02 52.68 6.82
N PRO A 29 -10.67 53.27 5.62
CA PRO A 29 -11.22 53.07 4.25
C PRO A 29 -10.25 53.03 3.03
N HIS A 30 -10.77 52.49 1.90
CA HIS A 30 -10.73 52.96 0.48
C HIS A 30 -9.43 53.49 -0.19
N LYS A 31 -9.08 53.27 -1.49
CA LYS A 31 -9.87 53.49 -2.73
C LYS A 31 -9.01 53.18 -4.01
N PHE A 32 -9.71 52.82 -5.10
CA PHE A 32 -9.47 53.03 -6.56
C PHE A 32 -8.32 52.33 -7.35
N ALA A 33 -8.74 51.87 -8.56
CA ALA A 33 -8.05 51.22 -9.68
C ALA A 33 -7.51 52.26 -10.71
N PRO A 34 -7.28 52.01 -12.04
CA PRO A 34 -7.05 50.78 -12.84
C PRO A 34 -5.93 50.89 -13.94
N THR A 35 -5.83 49.84 -14.79
CA THR A 35 -5.52 49.82 -16.26
C THR A 35 -4.11 50.13 -16.81
N HIS A 36 -3.56 49.20 -17.60
CA HIS A 36 -3.35 49.38 -19.06
C HIS A 36 -3.07 48.05 -19.79
N GLN A 37 -3.73 47.88 -20.95
CA GLN A 37 -3.41 46.93 -22.01
C GLN A 37 -2.28 47.49 -22.89
N ASP A 38 -1.52 46.64 -23.58
CA ASP A 38 -1.35 46.77 -25.03
C ASP A 38 -0.78 45.51 -25.70
N ASN A 39 -1.37 45.21 -26.85
CA ASN A 39 -1.00 44.19 -27.83
C ASN A 39 0.16 44.67 -28.71
N THR A 40 0.95 43.76 -29.31
CA THR A 40 1.06 43.68 -30.79
C THR A 40 1.88 42.49 -31.28
N THR A 41 1.58 42.17 -32.54
CA THR A 41 1.73 40.95 -33.36
C THR A 41 3.01 40.85 -34.18
N SER A 42 3.41 39.58 -34.44
CA SER A 42 3.80 38.96 -35.73
C SER A 42 5.00 39.49 -36.54
N THR A 43 5.94 38.61 -36.92
CA THR A 43 6.11 38.14 -38.32
C THR A 43 7.23 37.09 -38.49
N THR A 44 6.96 36.15 -39.39
CA THR A 44 7.77 35.01 -39.85
C THR A 44 8.75 35.36 -40.98
N LEU A 45 9.99 34.82 -40.96
CA LEU A 45 10.83 34.58 -42.14
C LEU A 45 11.77 33.35 -41.94
N LYS A 46 11.86 32.50 -42.96
CA LYS A 46 12.92 31.51 -43.29
C LYS A 46 13.20 31.71 -44.80
N PRO A 47 14.31 31.25 -45.44
CA PRO A 47 15.25 30.19 -45.05
C PRO A 47 16.75 30.44 -45.40
N THR A 48 17.69 29.63 -44.88
CA THR A 48 18.95 29.29 -45.58
C THR A 48 19.56 28.01 -45.01
N ARG A 49 19.96 27.08 -45.90
CA ARG A 49 20.71 25.86 -45.59
C ARG A 49 22.16 26.23 -45.22
N SER A 50 22.63 25.74 -44.09
CA SER A 50 24.06 25.57 -43.81
C SER A 50 24.40 24.07 -43.74
N PHE A 51 25.39 23.66 -44.51
CA PHE A 51 26.06 22.37 -44.38
C PHE A 51 27.11 22.49 -43.27
N HIS A 52 27.23 21.42 -42.49
CA HIS A 52 28.14 21.24 -41.34
C HIS A 52 27.73 21.96 -40.05
N SER A 53 27.07 21.20 -39.18
CA SER A 53 27.18 21.40 -37.74
C SER A 53 27.10 20.05 -37.03
N THR A 54 28.02 19.84 -36.10
CA THR A 54 28.14 18.69 -35.21
C THR A 54 26.81 18.44 -34.46
N PRO A 55 26.38 17.18 -34.27
CA PRO A 55 25.13 16.93 -33.56
C PRO A 55 25.30 17.24 -32.08
N HIS A 56 24.67 18.33 -31.64
CA HIS A 56 24.39 18.62 -30.25
C HIS A 56 23.50 17.51 -29.66
N LEU A 57 23.85 17.08 -28.44
CA LEU A 57 23.12 16.13 -27.59
C LEU A 57 21.62 16.45 -27.56
N SER A 58 20.82 15.70 -28.33
CA SER A 58 19.38 15.64 -28.18
C SER A 58 18.92 14.18 -28.22
N ALA A 59 18.28 13.78 -27.13
CA ALA A 59 17.51 12.56 -26.89
C ALA A 59 17.63 11.45 -27.96
N ALA A 60 18.53 10.48 -27.71
CA ALA A 60 18.47 9.19 -28.36
C ALA A 60 17.05 8.62 -28.22
N ARG A 61 16.33 8.48 -29.34
CA ARG A 61 15.02 7.82 -29.35
C ARG A 61 15.18 6.42 -28.78
N ARG A 62 14.46 6.13 -27.69
CA ARG A 62 14.48 4.83 -26.98
C ARG A 62 14.21 3.68 -27.96
N SER A 63 14.95 2.58 -27.79
CA SER A 63 14.87 1.43 -28.69
C SER A 63 13.44 0.84 -28.73
N PRO A 64 13.03 0.21 -29.85
CA PRO A 64 11.69 -0.38 -29.98
C PRO A 64 11.36 -1.40 -28.88
N THR A 65 12.37 -2.07 -28.33
CA THR A 65 12.26 -3.01 -27.21
C THR A 65 11.91 -2.29 -25.90
N VAL A 66 12.48 -1.10 -25.65
CA VAL A 66 12.14 -0.26 -24.49
C VAL A 66 10.72 0.30 -24.63
N ARG A 67 10.29 0.69 -25.84
CA ARG A 67 8.89 1.08 -26.09
C ARG A 67 7.90 -0.08 -25.90
N ARG A 68 8.24 -1.30 -26.32
CA ARG A 68 7.40 -2.49 -26.05
C ARG A 68 7.39 -2.84 -24.57
N ALA A 69 8.50 -2.68 -23.86
CA ALA A 69 8.58 -2.88 -22.42
C ALA A 69 7.81 -1.81 -21.61
N GLU A 70 7.75 -0.57 -22.09
CA GLU A 70 6.89 0.48 -21.54
C GLU A 70 5.40 0.24 -21.86
N ALA A 71 5.11 -0.20 -23.08
CA ALA A 71 3.77 -0.62 -23.51
C ALA A 71 3.29 -1.91 -22.79
N SER A 72 4.20 -2.73 -22.26
CA SER A 72 3.87 -3.91 -21.43
C SER A 72 3.87 -3.58 -19.93
N ARG A 73 4.66 -2.62 -19.46
CA ARG A 73 4.54 -2.04 -18.11
C ARG A 73 3.20 -1.32 -17.91
N THR A 74 2.60 -0.80 -18.97
CA THR A 74 1.23 -0.27 -18.96
C THR A 74 0.16 -1.35 -19.06
N ARG A 75 0.52 -2.64 -19.24
CA ARG A 75 -0.45 -3.77 -19.28
C ARG A 75 -0.70 -4.45 -17.94
N ILE A 76 -0.01 -4.08 -16.87
CA ILE A 76 -0.59 -4.16 -15.53
C ILE A 76 -1.44 -2.89 -15.42
N ALA A 77 -2.60 -2.92 -16.07
CA ALA A 77 -3.46 -1.76 -16.17
C ALA A 77 -3.97 -1.43 -14.77
N SER A 78 -3.36 -0.44 -14.14
CA SER A 78 -4.15 0.47 -13.33
C SER A 78 -5.24 0.99 -14.25
N SER A 79 -6.48 0.52 -14.05
CA SER A 79 -7.62 0.95 -14.84
C SER A 79 -7.63 2.48 -14.90
N PRO A 80 -7.94 3.08 -16.07
CA PRO A 80 -8.16 4.51 -16.13
C PRO A 80 -9.19 4.87 -15.07
N PRO A 81 -9.03 6.01 -14.37
CA PRO A 81 -9.88 6.36 -13.23
C PRO A 81 -11.36 6.54 -13.58
N ILE A 82 -11.71 6.52 -14.87
CA ILE A 82 -13.07 6.61 -15.37
C ILE A 82 -13.23 5.61 -16.52
N TYR A 83 -14.02 4.58 -16.29
CA TYR A 83 -14.48 3.69 -17.36
C TYR A 83 -15.52 4.46 -18.17
N ASN A 84 -15.34 4.62 -19.49
CA ASN A 84 -16.20 5.51 -20.30
C ASN A 84 -17.02 4.78 -21.38
N ALA A 85 -16.98 3.46 -21.39
CA ALA A 85 -17.64 2.63 -22.39
C ALA A 85 -18.55 1.60 -21.72
N PRO A 86 -19.48 0.98 -22.46
CA PRO A 86 -20.13 -0.24 -22.01
C PRO A 86 -19.12 -1.37 -21.76
N VAL A 87 -19.50 -2.34 -20.93
CA VAL A 87 -18.74 -3.57 -20.72
C VAL A 87 -18.70 -4.37 -22.01
N ARG A 88 -17.52 -4.88 -22.37
CA ARG A 88 -17.32 -5.75 -23.54
C ARG A 88 -17.13 -7.19 -23.09
N GLY A 89 -17.95 -8.09 -23.60
CA GLY A 89 -17.92 -9.53 -23.29
C GLY A 89 -19.22 -10.21 -23.71
N VAL A 90 -19.37 -11.49 -23.36
CA VAL A 90 -20.60 -12.26 -23.61
C VAL A 90 -21.56 -12.00 -22.44
N LYS A 91 -22.54 -11.11 -22.68
CA LYS A 91 -23.56 -10.73 -21.70
C LYS A 91 -24.31 -11.95 -21.16
N ASP A 92 -24.75 -12.84 -22.05
CA ASP A 92 -25.58 -13.99 -21.70
C ASP A 92 -24.88 -14.94 -20.72
N GLY A 93 -23.56 -15.14 -20.86
CA GLY A 93 -22.78 -15.94 -19.93
C GLY A 93 -22.73 -15.36 -18.52
N ARG A 94 -22.86 -14.03 -18.35
CA ARG A 94 -22.92 -13.39 -17.04
C ARG A 94 -24.31 -13.49 -16.41
N HIS A 95 -25.37 -13.40 -17.20
CA HIS A 95 -26.73 -13.66 -16.71
C HIS A 95 -26.86 -15.13 -16.29
N GLN A 96 -26.38 -16.08 -17.09
CA GLN A 96 -26.37 -17.50 -16.74
C GLN A 96 -25.57 -17.75 -15.45
N PHE A 97 -24.39 -17.14 -15.29
CA PHE A 97 -23.61 -17.23 -14.06
C PHE A 97 -24.41 -16.74 -12.84
N LEU A 98 -25.12 -15.61 -12.97
CA LEU A 98 -25.95 -15.07 -11.91
C LEU A 98 -27.15 -15.98 -11.60
N GLU A 99 -27.80 -16.55 -12.61
CA GLU A 99 -28.91 -17.49 -12.42
C GLU A 99 -28.46 -18.76 -11.70
N GLU A 100 -27.31 -19.32 -12.07
CA GLU A 100 -26.76 -20.55 -11.48
C GLU A 100 -26.22 -20.34 -10.06
N HIS A 101 -25.50 -19.24 -9.81
CA HIS A 101 -24.74 -19.04 -8.56
C HIS A 101 -25.31 -17.94 -7.66
N GLY A 102 -26.27 -17.14 -8.13
CA GLY A 102 -26.72 -15.91 -7.48
C GLY A 102 -27.31 -16.11 -6.09
N ILE A 103 -28.00 -17.23 -5.85
CA ILE A 103 -28.57 -17.57 -4.55
C ILE A 103 -27.44 -17.81 -3.53
N GLN A 104 -26.42 -18.58 -3.93
CA GLN A 104 -25.26 -18.84 -3.08
C GLN A 104 -24.47 -17.56 -2.83
N LEU A 105 -24.25 -16.75 -3.89
CA LEU A 105 -23.57 -15.46 -3.78
C LEU A 105 -24.28 -14.51 -2.81
N TRP A 106 -25.61 -14.44 -2.86
CA TRP A 106 -26.42 -13.65 -1.91
C TRP A 106 -26.25 -14.14 -0.47
N ALA A 107 -26.40 -15.44 -0.24
CA ALA A 107 -26.27 -16.03 1.10
C ALA A 107 -24.86 -15.82 1.68
N ASP A 108 -23.82 -15.95 0.84
CA ASP A 108 -22.43 -15.71 1.22
C ASP A 108 -22.19 -14.23 1.53
N ALA A 109 -22.73 -13.33 0.71
CA ALA A 109 -22.61 -11.89 0.89
C ALA A 109 -23.34 -11.39 2.14
N GLN A 110 -24.51 -11.93 2.48
CA GLN A 110 -25.20 -11.64 3.73
C GLN A 110 -24.40 -12.14 4.95
N ARG A 111 -23.87 -13.37 4.89
CA ARG A 111 -23.01 -13.92 5.96
C ARG A 111 -21.73 -13.11 6.15
N ALA A 112 -21.17 -12.58 5.06
CA ALA A 112 -20.01 -11.69 5.09
C ALA A 112 -20.35 -10.26 5.53
N GLY A 113 -21.64 -9.90 5.63
CA GLY A 113 -22.11 -8.56 5.99
C GLY A 113 -22.01 -7.53 4.87
N LEU A 114 -21.75 -7.95 3.62
CA LEU A 114 -21.67 -7.07 2.44
C LEU A 114 -23.04 -6.60 1.96
N ILE A 115 -24.07 -7.43 2.20
CA ILE A 115 -25.46 -7.12 1.87
C ILE A 115 -26.24 -7.03 3.19
N PRO A 116 -27.03 -5.97 3.42
CA PRO A 116 -27.86 -5.86 4.62
C PRO A 116 -28.83 -7.04 4.74
N ASN A 117 -29.06 -7.50 5.98
CA ASN A 117 -29.99 -8.61 6.26
C ASN A 117 -31.43 -8.33 5.80
N ALA A 118 -31.81 -7.06 5.65
CA ALA A 118 -33.12 -6.63 5.17
C ALA A 118 -33.31 -6.85 3.66
N VAL A 119 -32.23 -7.06 2.90
CA VAL A 119 -32.29 -7.26 1.45
C VAL A 119 -32.56 -8.73 1.16
N ASP A 120 -33.75 -9.00 0.64
CA ASP A 120 -34.13 -10.33 0.23
C ASP A 120 -33.38 -10.80 -1.03
N GLN A 121 -33.46 -12.10 -1.28
CA GLN A 121 -32.86 -12.73 -2.44
C GLN A 121 -33.42 -12.18 -3.76
N GLN A 122 -34.71 -11.84 -3.81
CA GLN A 122 -35.36 -11.39 -5.05
C GLN A 122 -34.85 -10.01 -5.48
N VAL A 123 -34.68 -9.09 -4.52
CA VAL A 123 -34.09 -7.77 -4.71
C VAL A 123 -32.64 -7.92 -5.16
N PHE A 124 -31.85 -8.79 -4.53
CA PHE A 124 -30.48 -9.07 -4.95
C PHE A 124 -30.40 -9.52 -6.42
N MET A 125 -31.21 -10.52 -6.80
CA MET A 125 -31.23 -11.06 -8.16
C MET A 125 -31.70 -10.01 -9.18
N ARG A 126 -32.75 -9.24 -8.84
CA ARG A 126 -33.29 -8.18 -9.70
C ARG A 126 -32.25 -7.07 -9.94
N VAL A 127 -31.62 -6.57 -8.87
CA VAL A 127 -30.59 -5.53 -8.97
C VAL A 127 -29.36 -6.05 -9.73
N GLY A 128 -28.93 -7.28 -9.45
CA GLY A 128 -27.80 -7.92 -10.14
C GLY A 128 -28.04 -8.08 -11.64
N SER A 129 -29.23 -8.57 -12.04
CA SER A 129 -29.59 -8.71 -13.46
C SER A 129 -29.67 -7.35 -14.15
N ALA A 130 -30.35 -6.38 -13.54
CA ALA A 130 -30.48 -5.03 -14.11
C ALA A 130 -29.12 -4.34 -14.27
N LEU A 131 -28.19 -4.56 -13.32
CA LEU A 131 -26.81 -4.08 -13.45
C LEU A 131 -26.09 -4.68 -14.65
N LEU A 132 -26.20 -5.99 -14.88
CA LEU A 132 -25.62 -6.63 -16.06
C LEU A 132 -26.24 -6.09 -17.35
N ASP A 133 -27.56 -5.92 -17.39
CA ASP A 133 -28.27 -5.34 -18.53
C ASP A 133 -27.75 -3.94 -18.87
N LYS A 134 -27.68 -3.04 -17.88
CA LYS A 134 -27.21 -1.68 -18.07
C LYS A 134 -25.73 -1.63 -18.41
N ALA A 135 -24.89 -2.40 -17.72
CA ALA A 135 -23.44 -2.34 -17.92
C ALA A 135 -23.02 -2.74 -19.33
N TYR A 136 -23.72 -3.69 -19.96
CA TYR A 136 -23.43 -4.16 -21.31
C TYR A 136 -24.09 -3.32 -22.41
N THR A 137 -25.05 -2.45 -22.09
CA THR A 137 -25.80 -1.65 -23.07
C THR A 137 -25.41 -0.18 -23.08
N GLN A 138 -25.01 0.38 -21.94
CA GLN A 138 -24.73 1.81 -21.79
C GLN A 138 -23.39 2.09 -21.09
N ALA A 139 -22.84 3.26 -21.38
CA ALA A 139 -21.71 3.78 -20.62
C ALA A 139 -22.12 4.03 -19.16
N PRO A 140 -21.18 4.00 -18.21
CA PRO A 140 -21.51 4.22 -16.80
C PRO A 140 -21.97 5.66 -16.62
N SER A 141 -23.12 5.81 -15.96
CA SER A 141 -23.72 7.11 -15.66
C SER A 141 -24.44 7.06 -14.32
N ARG A 142 -24.80 8.24 -13.80
CA ARG A 142 -25.60 8.38 -12.58
C ARG A 142 -27.00 7.82 -12.79
N GLU A 143 -27.58 8.10 -13.96
CA GLU A 143 -28.92 7.72 -14.37
C GLU A 143 -29.02 6.18 -14.45
N ALA A 144 -27.98 5.53 -14.96
CA ALA A 144 -27.86 4.08 -15.01
C ALA A 144 -28.13 3.40 -13.67
N ILE A 145 -27.58 3.96 -12.59
CA ILE A 145 -27.69 3.41 -11.25
C ILE A 145 -29.05 3.76 -10.63
N ARG A 146 -29.50 5.01 -10.80
CA ARG A 146 -30.79 5.47 -10.25
C ARG A 146 -32.01 4.77 -10.87
N GLU A 147 -31.91 4.33 -12.12
CA GLU A 147 -32.96 3.54 -12.76
C GLU A 147 -33.07 2.11 -12.22
N ILE A 148 -32.01 1.59 -11.58
CA ILE A 148 -31.99 0.22 -11.05
C ILE A 148 -32.57 0.17 -9.63
N HIS A 149 -32.15 1.10 -8.77
CA HIS A 149 -32.57 1.17 -7.38
C HIS A 149 -32.35 2.58 -6.79
N ASP A 150 -33.21 2.97 -5.85
CA ASP A 150 -33.15 4.30 -5.21
C ASP A 150 -31.91 4.49 -4.33
N ASP A 151 -31.39 3.40 -3.77
CA ASP A 151 -30.15 3.36 -2.97
C ASP A 151 -28.93 2.97 -3.83
N PRO A 152 -28.02 3.92 -4.14
CA PRO A 152 -26.80 3.65 -4.89
C PRO A 152 -25.79 2.79 -4.13
N ASP A 153 -25.79 2.82 -2.79
CA ASP A 153 -24.88 2.02 -1.97
C ASP A 153 -25.28 0.54 -1.99
N LEU A 154 -26.58 0.23 -1.92
CA LEU A 154 -27.06 -1.13 -2.16
C LEU A 154 -26.67 -1.63 -3.55
N THR A 155 -26.87 -0.79 -4.57
CA THR A 155 -26.52 -1.14 -5.95
C THR A 155 -25.04 -1.43 -6.09
N PHE A 156 -24.19 -0.64 -5.44
CA PHE A 156 -22.75 -0.87 -5.40
C PHE A 156 -22.40 -2.20 -4.73
N ASN A 157 -23.00 -2.50 -3.56
CA ASN A 157 -22.73 -3.73 -2.83
C ASN A 157 -23.13 -4.98 -3.63
N VAL A 158 -24.32 -4.99 -4.24
CA VAL A 158 -24.75 -6.07 -5.14
C VAL A 158 -23.80 -6.18 -6.33
N GLY A 159 -23.43 -5.06 -6.95
CA GLY A 159 -22.51 -5.02 -8.07
C GLY A 159 -21.12 -5.59 -7.75
N GLN A 160 -20.58 -5.33 -6.56
CA GLN A 160 -19.30 -5.94 -6.13
C GLN A 160 -19.40 -7.46 -6.07
N VAL A 161 -20.47 -8.00 -5.48
CA VAL A 161 -20.69 -9.46 -5.37
C VAL A 161 -20.86 -10.08 -6.76
N VAL A 162 -21.69 -9.48 -7.61
CA VAL A 162 -21.95 -9.98 -8.97
C VAL A 162 -20.73 -9.83 -9.89
N SER A 163 -19.75 -8.99 -9.55
CA SER A 163 -18.55 -8.78 -10.35
C SER A 163 -17.47 -9.85 -10.22
N ILE A 164 -17.67 -10.88 -9.39
CA ILE A 164 -16.72 -11.98 -9.24
C ILE A 164 -16.41 -12.60 -10.61
N GLY A 165 -15.11 -12.67 -10.92
CA GLY A 165 -14.59 -13.20 -12.19
C GLY A 165 -14.68 -12.25 -13.39
N ASP A 166 -15.23 -11.04 -13.25
CA ASP A 166 -15.31 -10.05 -14.34
C ASP A 166 -14.75 -8.68 -13.91
N PRO A 167 -13.43 -8.45 -14.09
CA PRO A 167 -12.79 -7.19 -13.74
C PRO A 167 -13.36 -5.98 -14.51
N ARG A 168 -13.85 -6.15 -15.74
CA ARG A 168 -14.35 -5.03 -16.55
C ARG A 168 -15.70 -4.57 -16.05
N PHE A 169 -16.58 -5.51 -15.74
CA PHE A 169 -17.85 -5.21 -15.10
C PHE A 169 -17.63 -4.56 -13.73
N ARG A 170 -16.67 -5.04 -12.94
CA ARG A 170 -16.30 -4.40 -11.66
C ARG A 170 -15.92 -2.93 -11.83
N GLU A 171 -15.09 -2.61 -12.82
CA GLU A 171 -14.67 -1.22 -13.09
C GLU A 171 -15.83 -0.35 -13.58
N TRP A 172 -16.73 -0.90 -14.39
CA TRP A 172 -17.96 -0.21 -14.79
C TRP A 172 -18.83 0.12 -13.56
N VAL A 173 -19.05 -0.85 -12.66
CA VAL A 173 -19.85 -0.67 -11.43
C VAL A 173 -19.22 0.41 -10.54
N VAL A 174 -17.91 0.34 -10.27
CA VAL A 174 -17.22 1.36 -9.45
C VAL A 174 -17.40 2.75 -10.05
N THR A 175 -17.25 2.88 -11.38
CA THR A 175 -17.40 4.18 -12.06
C THR A 175 -18.83 4.69 -11.99
N ALA A 176 -19.82 3.88 -12.37
CA ALA A 176 -21.23 4.27 -12.39
C ALA A 176 -21.74 4.65 -10.98
N CYS A 177 -21.40 3.85 -9.97
CA CYS A 177 -21.77 4.13 -8.58
C CYS A 177 -21.04 5.36 -8.02
N THR A 178 -19.81 5.67 -8.48
CA THR A 178 -19.12 6.92 -8.12
C THR A 178 -19.85 8.13 -8.70
N LEU A 179 -20.31 8.06 -9.95
CA LEU A 179 -21.11 9.13 -10.57
C LEU A 179 -22.46 9.30 -9.87
N ALA A 180 -23.03 8.22 -9.35
CA ALA A 180 -24.20 8.22 -8.49
C ALA A 180 -23.93 8.62 -7.03
N GLU A 181 -22.68 8.95 -6.68
CA GLU A 181 -22.24 9.39 -5.35
C GLU A 181 -22.43 8.35 -4.22
N ALA A 182 -22.44 7.06 -4.57
CA ALA A 182 -22.38 5.96 -3.61
C ALA A 182 -21.10 6.09 -2.77
N ARG A 183 -21.21 5.96 -1.45
CA ARG A 183 -20.13 6.25 -0.50
C ARG A 183 -18.89 5.40 -0.78
N PHE A 184 -19.04 4.08 -0.83
CA PHE A 184 -17.88 3.19 -0.97
C PHE A 184 -17.25 3.26 -2.36
N ALA A 185 -18.05 3.37 -3.42
CA ALA A 185 -17.55 3.59 -4.78
C ALA A 185 -16.70 4.88 -4.86
N THR A 186 -17.22 5.96 -4.25
CA THR A 186 -16.53 7.24 -4.15
C THR A 186 -15.19 7.12 -3.44
N ILE A 187 -15.16 6.43 -2.29
CA ILE A 187 -13.94 6.18 -1.52
C ILE A 187 -12.90 5.44 -2.38
N ILE A 188 -13.30 4.34 -3.04
CA ILE A 188 -12.40 3.57 -3.91
C ILE A 188 -11.82 4.43 -5.04
N SER A 189 -12.68 5.19 -5.72
CA SER A 189 -12.26 6.08 -6.80
C SER A 189 -11.30 7.16 -6.29
N ALA A 190 -11.63 7.81 -5.16
CA ALA A 190 -10.79 8.83 -4.55
C ALA A 190 -9.42 8.29 -4.10
N THR A 191 -9.37 7.12 -3.46
CA THR A 191 -8.10 6.47 -3.09
C THR A 191 -7.24 6.22 -4.32
N ARG A 192 -7.80 5.63 -5.39
CA ARG A 192 -7.07 5.39 -6.65
C ARG A 192 -6.52 6.67 -7.30
N PHE A 193 -7.27 7.78 -7.19
CA PHE A 193 -6.79 9.08 -7.65
C PHE A 193 -5.61 9.59 -6.81
N LEU A 194 -5.67 9.43 -5.49
CA LEU A 194 -4.69 9.96 -4.55
C LEU A 194 -3.41 9.10 -4.47
N ASP A 195 -3.48 7.79 -4.66
CA ASP A 195 -2.33 6.88 -4.59
C ASP A 195 -1.18 7.28 -5.53
N LYS A 196 -1.53 7.93 -6.65
CA LYS A 196 -0.57 8.39 -7.67
C LYS A 196 -0.36 9.90 -7.67
N ALA A 197 -1.07 10.63 -6.83
CA ALA A 197 -1.03 12.08 -6.84
C ALA A 197 0.23 12.57 -6.12
N THR A 198 1.10 13.26 -6.85
CA THR A 198 2.25 13.99 -6.29
C THR A 198 2.00 15.48 -6.17
N THR A 199 0.89 15.97 -6.74
CA THR A 199 0.48 17.38 -6.77
C THR A 199 -0.99 17.48 -6.40
N ALA A 200 -1.45 18.69 -6.07
CA ALA A 200 -2.85 18.98 -5.83
C ALA A 200 -3.75 18.39 -6.94
N PRO A 201 -4.67 17.47 -6.60
CA PRO A 201 -5.52 16.85 -7.59
C PRO A 201 -6.54 17.85 -8.13
N LYS A 202 -6.87 17.74 -9.42
CA LYS A 202 -7.96 18.50 -10.02
C LYS A 202 -9.29 18.12 -9.37
N LEU A 203 -10.19 19.10 -9.27
CA LEU A 203 -11.55 18.89 -8.77
C LEU A 203 -12.23 17.77 -9.57
N SER A 204 -12.88 16.84 -8.87
CA SER A 204 -13.65 15.75 -9.48
C SER A 204 -14.88 15.46 -8.65
N ILE A 205 -15.87 14.78 -9.25
CA ILE A 205 -17.09 14.36 -8.55
C ILE A 205 -16.74 13.55 -7.30
N ALA A 206 -15.76 12.64 -7.42
CA ALA A 206 -15.32 11.82 -6.28
C ALA A 206 -14.74 12.67 -5.15
N LEU A 207 -13.85 13.61 -5.45
CA LEU A 207 -13.22 14.45 -4.43
C LEU A 207 -14.21 15.42 -3.77
N ASN A 208 -15.16 15.97 -4.54
CA ASN A 208 -16.22 16.82 -3.99
C ASN A 208 -17.12 16.03 -3.03
N ARG A 209 -17.44 14.78 -3.39
CA ARG A 209 -18.22 13.91 -2.53
C ARG A 209 -17.44 13.51 -1.27
N ILE A 210 -16.14 13.23 -1.37
CA ILE A 210 -15.27 13.00 -0.20
C ILE A 210 -15.24 14.21 0.72
N GLU A 211 -15.13 15.42 0.18
CA GLU A 211 -15.16 16.65 0.98
C GLU A 211 -16.49 16.79 1.74
N TYR A 212 -17.62 16.56 1.08
CA TYR A 212 -18.93 16.55 1.73
C TYR A 212 -19.00 15.50 2.85
N LEU A 213 -18.58 14.27 2.59
CA LEU A 213 -18.59 13.18 3.58
C LEU A 213 -17.64 13.47 4.76
N ALA A 214 -16.50 14.12 4.50
CA ALA A 214 -15.54 14.49 5.52
C ALA A 214 -16.07 15.62 6.42
N LEU A 215 -16.61 16.69 5.85
CA LEU A 215 -16.94 17.91 6.59
C LEU A 215 -18.35 17.88 7.19
N GLN A 216 -19.32 17.31 6.49
CA GLN A 216 -20.73 17.30 6.88
C GLN A 216 -21.11 16.01 7.61
N VAL A 217 -20.81 14.86 7.02
CA VAL A 217 -21.16 13.54 7.61
C VAL A 217 -20.17 13.12 8.69
N ARG A 218 -18.94 13.66 8.67
CA ARG A 218 -17.86 13.32 9.60
C ARG A 218 -17.48 11.84 9.55
N ASP A 219 -17.45 11.28 8.34
CA ASP A 219 -16.97 9.92 8.10
C ASP A 219 -15.44 9.85 8.24
N PRO A 220 -14.88 9.07 9.18
CA PRO A 220 -13.43 9.03 9.45
C PRO A 220 -12.58 8.66 8.22
N VAL A 221 -13.10 7.79 7.35
CA VAL A 221 -12.41 7.37 6.12
C VAL A 221 -12.32 8.54 5.14
N SER A 222 -13.46 9.20 4.88
CA SER A 222 -13.51 10.38 4.01
C SER A 222 -12.72 11.55 4.59
N MET A 223 -12.72 11.75 5.90
CA MET A 223 -11.88 12.75 6.58
C MET A 223 -10.39 12.48 6.34
N THR A 224 -9.95 11.22 6.41
CA THR A 224 -8.56 10.83 6.14
C THR A 224 -8.17 11.12 4.69
N LEU A 225 -9.04 10.78 3.73
CA LEU A 225 -8.82 11.08 2.31
C LEU A 225 -8.83 12.58 2.03
N HIS A 226 -9.73 13.34 2.66
CA HIS A 226 -9.78 14.79 2.50
C HIS A 226 -8.55 15.48 3.12
N ALA A 227 -8.09 15.03 4.29
CA ALA A 227 -6.83 15.51 4.88
C ALA A 227 -5.65 15.28 3.92
N ARG A 228 -5.60 14.14 3.22
CA ARG A 228 -4.60 13.87 2.18
C ARG A 228 -4.68 14.87 1.02
N VAL A 229 -5.89 15.24 0.58
CA VAL A 229 -6.10 16.28 -0.44
C VAL A 229 -5.58 17.63 0.06
N LEU A 230 -5.86 18.00 1.31
CA LEU A 230 -5.40 19.25 1.92
C LEU A 230 -3.87 19.32 2.03
N ILE A 231 -3.20 18.21 2.39
CA ILE A 231 -1.72 18.11 2.37
C ILE A 231 -1.19 18.40 0.96
N LEU A 232 -1.78 17.80 -0.08
CA LEU A 232 -1.36 18.02 -1.48
C LEU A 232 -1.64 19.45 -1.97
N ARG A 233 -2.52 20.19 -1.29
CA ARG A 233 -2.81 21.61 -1.51
C ARG A 233 -2.00 22.53 -0.59
N GLU A 234 -1.08 21.97 0.21
CA GLU A 234 -0.26 22.69 1.20
C GLU A 234 -1.07 23.37 2.32
N GLN A 235 -2.31 22.93 2.54
CA GLN A 235 -3.19 23.41 3.61
C GLN A 235 -2.98 22.57 4.89
N TYR A 236 -1.76 22.62 5.44
CA TYR A 236 -1.33 21.71 6.50
C TYR A 236 -2.10 21.87 7.82
N ASN A 237 -2.45 23.10 8.20
CA ASN A 237 -3.19 23.34 9.45
C ASN A 237 -4.59 22.72 9.43
N GLU A 238 -5.30 22.85 8.31
CA GLU A 238 -6.63 22.27 8.11
C GLU A 238 -6.55 20.74 8.04
N ALA A 239 -5.54 20.22 7.34
CA ALA A 239 -5.28 18.79 7.28
C ALA A 239 -5.01 18.19 8.65
N LEU A 240 -4.16 18.84 9.46
CA LEU A 240 -3.80 18.41 10.81
C LEU A 240 -5.02 18.38 11.73
N ALA A 241 -5.81 19.46 11.76
CA ALA A 241 -7.02 19.53 12.58
C ALA A 241 -8.02 18.41 12.24
N LEU A 242 -8.18 18.12 10.94
CA LEU A 242 -9.09 17.07 10.48
C LEU A 242 -8.60 15.68 10.87
N ILE A 243 -7.32 15.37 10.67
CA ILE A 243 -6.77 14.06 11.01
C ILE A 243 -6.69 13.86 12.53
N GLU A 244 -6.44 14.89 13.33
CA GLU A 244 -6.51 14.83 14.80
C GLU A 244 -7.91 14.46 15.30
N GLU A 245 -8.96 14.88 14.61
CA GLU A 245 -10.33 14.46 14.90
C GLU A 245 -10.53 12.97 14.60
N VAL A 246 -10.04 12.48 13.46
CA VAL A 246 -10.06 11.04 13.13
C VAL A 246 -9.35 10.23 14.22
N MET A 247 -8.16 10.66 14.62
CA MET A 247 -7.31 9.99 15.60
C MET A 247 -7.96 9.89 17.00
N ARG A 248 -8.89 10.80 17.33
CA ARG A 248 -9.67 10.75 18.58
C ARG A 248 -10.82 9.74 18.56
N VAL A 249 -11.32 9.39 17.37
CA VAL A 249 -12.52 8.56 17.18
C VAL A 249 -12.15 7.10 16.89
N ILE A 250 -11.06 6.86 16.16
CA ILE A 250 -10.62 5.50 15.83
C ILE A 250 -10.13 4.75 17.07
N ARG A 251 -10.40 3.43 17.12
CA ARG A 251 -9.94 2.53 18.18
C ARG A 251 -9.58 1.16 17.62
N PRO A 252 -8.67 0.41 18.28
CA PRO A 252 -8.36 -0.96 17.88
C PRO A 252 -9.62 -1.81 17.96
N VAL A 253 -9.84 -2.65 16.95
CA VAL A 253 -10.98 -3.57 16.94
C VAL A 253 -10.70 -4.71 17.93
N THR A 254 -11.42 -4.72 19.05
CA THR A 254 -11.27 -5.75 20.10
C THR A 254 -12.19 -6.95 19.91
N THR A 255 -13.07 -6.92 18.91
CA THR A 255 -14.08 -7.96 18.67
C THR A 255 -13.86 -8.70 17.36
N SER A 256 -13.93 -10.03 17.42
CA SER A 256 -13.82 -10.94 16.27
C SER A 256 -15.05 -10.92 15.36
N ARG A 257 -16.12 -10.19 15.70
CA ARG A 257 -17.29 -10.09 14.82
C ARG A 257 -16.96 -9.21 13.61
N PRO A 258 -17.31 -9.64 12.39
CA PRO A 258 -17.28 -8.75 11.25
C PRO A 258 -18.32 -7.65 11.48
N SER A 259 -17.89 -6.40 11.65
CA SER A 259 -18.82 -5.29 11.45
C SER A 259 -19.16 -5.25 9.95
N GLN A 260 -20.36 -4.82 9.59
CA GLN A 260 -20.76 -4.60 8.19
C GLN A 260 -19.85 -3.57 7.50
N ASP A 261 -19.11 -2.76 8.27
CA ASP A 261 -18.09 -1.82 7.79
C ASP A 261 -16.70 -2.46 7.56
N LYS A 262 -16.49 -3.74 7.86
CA LYS A 262 -15.23 -4.41 7.47
C LYS A 262 -15.28 -4.68 5.97
N HIS A 263 -14.11 -4.67 5.36
CA HIS A 263 -13.83 -5.04 3.97
C HIS A 263 -13.80 -3.88 2.97
N PHE A 264 -13.14 -2.78 3.30
CA PHE A 264 -12.16 -2.26 2.34
C PHE A 264 -10.88 -1.91 3.09
N PRO A 265 -9.76 -2.61 2.85
CA PRO A 265 -8.47 -2.08 3.26
C PRO A 265 -8.28 -0.78 2.50
N LEU A 266 -8.39 0.37 3.19
CA LEU A 266 -7.71 1.54 2.69
C LEU A 266 -6.23 1.24 2.82
N ASP A 267 -5.52 1.25 1.70
CA ASP A 267 -4.05 1.28 1.71
C ASP A 267 -3.52 2.57 2.37
N LEU A 268 -4.40 3.55 2.62
CA LEU A 268 -4.10 4.79 3.33
C LEU A 268 -4.60 4.75 4.78
N ALA A 269 -3.75 4.25 5.68
CA ALA A 269 -4.00 4.31 7.12
C ALA A 269 -3.98 5.77 7.64
N PRO A 270 -4.87 6.17 8.57
CA PRO A 270 -4.90 7.53 9.12
C PRO A 270 -3.56 8.00 9.70
N TRP A 271 -2.79 7.09 10.32
CA TRP A 271 -1.47 7.35 10.87
C TRP A 271 -0.48 7.84 9.82
N ASN A 272 -0.57 7.33 8.58
CA ASN A 272 0.31 7.74 7.49
C ASN A 272 0.05 9.20 7.10
N VAL A 273 -1.22 9.61 7.09
CA VAL A 273 -1.61 11.00 6.81
C VAL A 273 -1.21 11.91 7.98
N TYR A 274 -1.40 11.45 9.22
CA TYR A 274 -0.99 12.17 10.43
C TYR A 274 0.52 12.39 10.49
N GLU A 275 1.31 11.35 10.22
CA GLU A 275 2.75 11.43 10.15
C GLU A 275 3.18 12.43 9.08
N GLU A 276 2.64 12.31 7.87
CA GLU A 276 3.03 13.13 6.74
C GLU A 276 2.78 14.62 6.98
N VAL A 277 1.59 15.00 7.49
CA VAL A 277 1.28 16.40 7.78
C VAL A 277 2.21 16.95 8.87
N ASN A 278 2.50 16.18 9.91
CA ASN A 278 3.39 16.62 10.97
C ASN A 278 4.82 16.83 10.48
N ARG A 279 5.35 15.91 9.65
CA ARG A 279 6.69 16.09 9.03
C ARG A 279 6.72 17.32 8.12
N LYS A 280 5.67 17.57 7.34
CA LYS A 280 5.57 18.78 6.50
C LYS A 280 5.56 20.08 7.31
N MET A 281 5.05 20.04 8.53
CA MET A 281 5.05 21.17 9.47
C MET A 281 6.33 21.26 10.33
N GLY A 282 7.26 20.31 10.21
CA GLY A 282 8.48 20.25 11.02
C GLY A 282 8.29 19.63 12.41
N ASN A 283 7.15 18.99 12.68
CA ASN A 283 6.82 18.35 13.95
C ASN A 283 7.23 16.87 13.95
N ASP A 284 8.52 16.58 13.78
CA ASP A 284 9.02 15.20 13.69
C ASP A 284 8.71 14.36 14.93
N ASP A 285 8.75 14.95 16.13
CA ASP A 285 8.41 14.25 17.38
C ASP A 285 6.97 13.72 17.40
N ALA A 286 6.02 14.50 16.88
CA ALA A 286 4.61 14.11 16.81
C ALA A 286 4.40 13.01 15.77
N ALA A 287 5.08 13.11 14.63
CA ALA A 287 5.08 12.09 13.58
C ALA A 287 5.63 10.76 14.11
N ASP A 288 6.76 10.81 14.82
CA ASP A 288 7.44 9.64 15.35
C ASP A 288 6.64 8.93 16.46
N LYS A 289 5.99 9.70 17.34
CA LYS A 289 5.04 9.18 18.34
C LYS A 289 3.83 8.52 17.70
N ALA A 290 3.29 9.09 16.63
CA ALA A 290 2.15 8.50 15.92
C ALA A 290 2.51 7.13 15.30
N VAL A 291 3.72 7.00 14.73
CA VAL A 291 4.22 5.72 14.24
C VAL A 291 4.38 4.70 15.37
N GLU A 292 4.87 5.12 16.54
CA GLU A 292 4.96 4.23 17.71
C GLU A 292 3.59 3.75 18.18
N THR A 293 2.62 4.65 18.33
CA THR A 293 1.24 4.31 18.72
C THR A 293 0.62 3.35 17.70
N ALA A 294 0.75 3.63 16.40
CA ALA A 294 0.24 2.78 15.33
C ALA A 294 0.85 1.36 15.37
N ALA A 295 2.15 1.25 15.63
CA ALA A 295 2.84 -0.03 15.71
C ALA A 295 2.48 -0.81 16.99
N ARG A 296 2.45 -0.14 18.15
CA ARG A 296 2.30 -0.77 19.46
C ARG A 296 0.86 -1.09 19.82
N GLU A 297 -0.07 -0.18 19.53
CA GLU A 297 -1.47 -0.30 19.93
C GLU A 297 -2.36 -0.87 18.82
N TYR A 298 -2.10 -0.51 17.56
CA TYR A 298 -2.91 -0.92 16.41
C TYR A 298 -2.29 -2.05 15.60
N HIS A 299 -1.01 -2.38 15.85
CA HIS A 299 -0.25 -3.37 15.11
C HIS A 299 -0.29 -3.13 13.59
N ASP A 300 -0.26 -1.86 13.18
CA ASP A 300 -0.22 -1.50 11.78
C ASP A 300 1.07 -2.06 11.12
N PRO A 301 0.95 -2.83 10.02
CA PRO A 301 2.12 -3.47 9.39
C PRO A 301 3.20 -2.49 8.94
N GLN A 302 2.80 -1.34 8.40
CA GLN A 302 3.73 -0.36 7.86
C GLN A 302 4.40 0.43 8.98
N ALA A 303 3.68 0.74 10.05
CA ALA A 303 4.21 1.35 11.25
C ALA A 303 5.20 0.42 11.96
N LEU A 304 4.87 -0.88 12.09
CA LEU A 304 5.78 -1.90 12.63
C LEU A 304 7.08 -1.99 11.82
N PHE A 305 6.97 -2.00 10.49
CA PHE A 305 8.12 -2.00 9.58
C PHE A 305 9.03 -0.77 9.78
N ARG A 306 8.43 0.43 9.87
CA ARG A 306 9.19 1.67 10.13
C ARG A 306 9.83 1.70 11.51
N LEU A 307 9.09 1.26 12.54
CA LEU A 307 9.59 1.17 13.91
C LEU A 307 10.76 0.19 14.01
N ALA A 308 10.68 -0.96 13.34
CA ALA A 308 11.79 -1.90 13.23
C ALA A 308 13.04 -1.22 12.65
N GLY A 309 12.89 -0.44 11.57
CA GLY A 309 14.00 0.31 10.99
C GLY A 309 14.67 1.30 11.95
N ARG A 310 13.95 1.84 12.93
CA ARG A 310 14.53 2.66 14.01
C ARG A 310 15.31 1.80 15.01
N HIS A 311 14.70 0.72 15.50
CA HIS A 311 15.39 -0.23 16.39
C HIS A 311 16.69 -0.77 15.78
N MET A 312 16.72 -1.06 14.47
CA MET A 312 17.97 -1.46 13.78
C MET A 312 19.05 -0.37 13.82
N LYS A 313 18.68 0.91 13.63
CA LYS A 313 19.62 2.04 13.71
C LYS A 313 20.14 2.25 15.12
N ASP A 314 19.29 2.01 16.11
CA ASP A 314 19.63 2.15 17.54
C ASP A 314 20.43 0.94 18.06
N GLY A 315 20.61 -0.10 17.24
CA GLY A 315 21.30 -1.34 17.61
C GLY A 315 20.45 -2.29 18.46
N ASP A 316 19.16 -2.02 18.60
CA ASP A 316 18.19 -2.81 19.33
C ASP A 316 17.65 -3.96 18.46
N LEU A 317 18.48 -5.00 18.33
CA LEU A 317 18.21 -6.13 17.44
C LEU A 317 17.00 -6.97 17.88
N GLU A 318 16.72 -7.02 19.18
CA GLU A 318 15.59 -7.79 19.72
C GLU A 318 14.26 -7.14 19.33
N ASN A 319 14.11 -5.82 19.55
CA ASN A 319 12.89 -5.13 19.13
C ASN A 319 12.79 -5.00 17.61
N TYR A 320 13.92 -4.95 16.90
CA TYR A 320 13.92 -5.08 15.44
C TYR A 320 13.30 -6.41 15.01
N GLU A 321 13.81 -7.55 15.51
CA GLU A 321 13.34 -8.88 15.14
C GLU A 321 11.86 -9.04 15.49
N ALA A 322 11.44 -8.60 16.68
CA ALA A 322 10.06 -8.68 17.14
C ALA A 322 9.10 -7.85 16.26
N CYS A 323 9.45 -6.60 15.94
CA CYS A 323 8.62 -5.74 15.10
C CYS A 323 8.57 -6.26 13.65
N MET A 324 9.71 -6.66 13.10
CA MET A 324 9.81 -7.15 11.73
C MET A 324 9.06 -8.49 11.56
N SER A 325 9.13 -9.39 12.54
CA SER A 325 8.37 -10.65 12.52
C SER A 325 6.86 -10.42 12.53
N LYS A 326 6.38 -9.45 13.33
CA LYS A 326 4.95 -9.06 13.33
C LYS A 326 4.53 -8.48 11.99
N ALA A 327 5.32 -7.57 11.41
CA ALA A 327 5.04 -7.00 10.09
C ALA A 327 5.04 -8.08 9.00
N ALA A 328 6.03 -8.98 9.02
CA ALA A 328 6.13 -10.09 8.07
C ALA A 328 4.95 -11.06 8.16
N SER A 329 4.45 -11.34 9.37
CA SER A 329 3.27 -12.20 9.61
C SER A 329 1.98 -11.66 8.99
N THR A 330 1.93 -10.37 8.63
CA THR A 330 0.79 -9.76 7.92
C THR A 330 0.89 -9.85 6.39
N GLY A 331 1.93 -10.52 5.87
CA GLY A 331 2.17 -10.70 4.45
C GLY A 331 2.96 -9.57 3.79
N ASN A 332 3.63 -8.72 4.56
CA ASN A 332 4.50 -7.68 4.01
C ASN A 332 5.78 -8.31 3.43
N ALA A 333 5.90 -8.29 2.09
CA ALA A 333 6.99 -8.93 1.36
C ALA A 333 8.38 -8.33 1.67
N ASP A 334 8.46 -7.03 1.91
CA ASP A 334 9.71 -6.36 2.28
C ASP A 334 10.11 -6.68 3.71
N ALA A 335 9.15 -6.77 4.64
CA ALA A 335 9.41 -7.21 6.01
C ALA A 335 9.97 -8.64 6.04
N CYS A 336 9.35 -9.56 5.30
CA CYS A 336 9.83 -10.93 5.15
C CYS A 336 11.26 -10.96 4.60
N ARG A 337 11.54 -10.19 3.54
CA ARG A 337 12.86 -10.11 2.91
C ARG A 337 13.94 -9.55 3.84
N LYS A 338 13.64 -8.46 4.56
CA LYS A 338 14.59 -7.86 5.52
C LYS A 338 14.86 -8.77 6.71
N LEU A 339 13.82 -9.44 7.21
CA LEU A 339 13.96 -10.44 8.27
C LEU A 339 14.80 -11.64 7.80
N ALA A 340 14.64 -12.08 6.55
CA ALA A 340 15.49 -13.10 5.94
C ALA A 340 16.94 -12.65 5.82
N ASN A 341 17.17 -11.41 5.35
CA ASN A 341 18.51 -10.80 5.30
C ASN A 341 19.14 -10.76 6.69
N PHE A 342 18.39 -10.35 7.72
CA PHE A 342 18.84 -10.34 9.11
C PHE A 342 19.34 -11.71 9.55
N TYR A 343 18.53 -12.76 9.42
CA TYR A 343 18.94 -14.11 9.80
C TYR A 343 20.11 -14.65 8.99
N TYR A 344 20.18 -14.36 7.69
CA TYR A 344 21.32 -14.77 6.87
C TYR A 344 22.61 -14.07 7.30
N LEU A 345 22.54 -12.77 7.61
CA LEU A 345 23.68 -12.01 8.14
C LEU A 345 24.08 -12.50 9.55
N THR A 346 23.13 -12.91 10.39
CA THR A 346 23.40 -13.57 11.68
C THR A 346 24.09 -14.92 11.51
N CYS A 347 23.69 -15.72 10.51
CA CYS A 347 24.39 -16.96 10.15
C CYS A 347 25.85 -16.70 9.80
N LEU A 348 26.10 -15.65 9.02
CA LEU A 348 27.45 -15.22 8.60
C LEU A 348 28.24 -14.51 9.71
N GLY A 349 27.66 -14.32 10.90
CA GLY A 349 28.34 -13.69 12.04
C GLY A 349 28.41 -12.16 11.99
N HIS A 350 27.64 -11.50 11.12
CA HIS A 350 27.54 -10.04 11.07
C HIS A 350 26.69 -9.46 12.23
N TYR A 351 25.75 -10.24 12.76
CA TYR A 351 24.97 -9.92 13.95
C TYR A 351 25.18 -10.97 15.04
N PRO A 352 25.05 -10.59 16.33
CA PRO A 352 25.14 -11.53 17.43
C PRO A 352 23.98 -12.53 17.35
N ARG A 353 24.25 -13.79 17.73
CA ARG A 353 23.20 -14.80 17.84
C ARG A 353 22.40 -14.56 19.12
N ARG A 354 21.20 -15.11 19.18
CA ARG A 354 20.32 -14.97 20.34
C ARG A 354 21.01 -15.52 21.59
N GLY A 355 21.19 -14.67 22.59
CA GLY A 355 21.89 -14.99 23.84
C GLY A 355 23.41 -14.85 23.79
N GLU A 356 23.98 -14.30 22.72
CA GLU A 356 25.39 -13.90 22.66
C GLU A 356 25.52 -12.39 22.82
N ASP A 357 26.44 -11.93 23.67
CA ASP A 357 26.74 -10.50 23.80
C ASP A 357 27.64 -10.01 22.66
N ALA A 358 27.58 -8.71 22.33
CA ALA A 358 28.41 -8.10 21.28
C ALA A 358 29.93 -8.27 21.51
N THR A 359 30.35 -8.44 22.77
CA THR A 359 31.71 -8.79 23.18
C THR A 359 32.11 -10.21 22.80
N GLU A 360 31.19 -11.17 22.94
CA GLU A 360 31.40 -12.57 22.57
C GLU A 360 31.45 -12.75 21.04
N GLN A 361 30.68 -11.94 20.30
CA GLN A 361 30.75 -11.88 18.83
C GLN A 361 32.13 -11.40 18.35
N LYS A 362 32.68 -10.33 18.96
CA LYS A 362 34.03 -9.83 18.63
C LYS A 362 35.11 -10.87 18.94
N LEU A 363 34.97 -11.59 20.06
CA LEU A 363 35.86 -12.69 20.42
C LEU A 363 35.77 -13.85 19.40
N ARG A 364 34.59 -14.18 18.87
CA ARG A 364 34.45 -15.18 17.80
C ARG A 364 35.01 -14.73 16.46
N GLN A 365 34.78 -13.48 16.05
CA GLN A 365 35.38 -12.94 14.83
C GLN A 365 36.92 -12.91 14.90
N GLN A 366 37.50 -12.79 16.09
CA GLN A 366 38.94 -12.94 16.34
C GLN A 366 39.39 -14.41 16.45
N GLN A 367 38.53 -15.31 16.95
CA GLN A 367 38.83 -16.72 17.16
C GLN A 367 38.48 -17.64 15.98
N GLU A 368 37.82 -17.17 14.93
CA GLU A 368 37.51 -17.99 13.73
C GLU A 368 38.74 -18.36 12.86
N GLN A 369 39.97 -18.11 13.35
CA GLN A 369 41.20 -18.73 12.87
C GLN A 369 41.71 -19.91 13.71
N GLN A 370 41.10 -20.25 14.85
CA GLN A 370 41.44 -21.45 15.62
C GLN A 370 40.19 -22.22 16.10
N LYS A 371 40.15 -23.50 15.70
CA LYS A 371 39.05 -24.43 15.98
C LYS A 371 38.75 -24.60 17.47
N LYS A 372 37.43 -24.62 17.72
CA LYS A 372 36.64 -25.41 18.70
C LYS A 372 37.16 -25.47 20.14
N SER A 373 36.37 -24.88 21.05
CA SER A 373 36.13 -25.48 22.36
C SER A 373 34.66 -25.35 22.78
N TRP A 374 34.23 -26.36 23.52
CA TRP A 374 32.92 -26.67 24.06
C TRP A 374 32.70 -25.99 25.43
N ILE A 375 31.44 -26.00 25.93
CA ILE A 375 30.86 -25.50 27.21
C ILE A 375 30.21 -24.10 27.02
N SER A 376 28.96 -23.77 27.38
CA SER A 376 28.07 -24.20 28.48
C SER A 376 26.56 -24.14 28.12
N SER A 377 25.72 -24.37 29.13
CA SER A 377 24.41 -25.03 29.12
C SER A 377 23.20 -24.12 29.36
N PHE A 378 22.08 -24.52 28.73
CA PHE A 378 20.72 -24.61 29.29
C PHE A 378 20.08 -23.37 29.94
N PHE A 379 19.52 -22.48 29.11
CA PHE A 379 18.19 -21.84 29.24
C PHE A 379 17.98 -20.96 28.00
N GLY A 380 17.98 -21.58 26.83
CA GLY A 380 18.14 -20.86 25.57
C GLY A 380 18.74 -21.81 24.55
N ARG A 381 17.96 -22.20 23.54
CA ARG A 381 18.55 -22.84 22.36
C ARG A 381 19.32 -21.75 21.63
N MET A 382 20.64 -21.68 21.83
CA MET A 382 21.49 -20.99 20.88
C MET A 382 21.28 -21.67 19.53
N LEU A 383 20.64 -20.96 18.62
CA LEU A 383 20.45 -21.42 17.24
C LEU A 383 21.83 -21.59 16.60
N SER A 384 22.05 -22.73 15.97
CA SER A 384 23.25 -22.97 15.17
C SER A 384 23.25 -22.04 13.94
N PRO A 385 24.42 -21.79 13.31
CA PRO A 385 24.43 -21.04 12.05
C PRO A 385 23.52 -21.67 10.99
N ASP A 386 23.46 -23.01 10.94
CA ASP A 386 22.56 -23.72 10.02
C ASP A 386 21.08 -23.48 10.33
N ASP A 387 20.70 -23.32 11.60
CA ASP A 387 19.33 -22.97 11.98
C ASP A 387 18.97 -21.55 11.50
N TYR A 388 19.90 -20.59 11.64
CA TYR A 388 19.71 -19.24 11.10
C TYR A 388 19.62 -19.22 9.57
N LEU A 389 20.40 -20.05 8.88
CA LEU A 389 20.32 -20.20 7.44
C LEU A 389 18.97 -20.79 7.01
N ASN A 390 18.43 -21.76 7.75
CA ASN A 390 17.11 -22.32 7.49
C ASN A 390 16.01 -21.29 7.71
N LEU A 391 16.06 -20.54 8.82
CA LEU A 391 15.14 -19.41 9.05
C LEU A 391 15.20 -18.39 7.90
N ALA A 392 16.39 -18.01 7.45
CA ALA A 392 16.55 -17.10 6.32
C ALA A 392 15.86 -17.64 5.06
N ARG A 393 16.03 -18.93 4.74
CA ARG A 393 15.38 -19.57 3.58
C ARG A 393 13.85 -19.56 3.69
N GLU A 394 13.30 -19.90 4.85
CA GLU A 394 11.85 -19.89 5.10
C GLU A 394 11.27 -18.48 4.89
N TRP A 395 11.93 -17.45 5.42
CA TRP A 395 11.48 -16.07 5.24
C TRP A 395 11.68 -15.55 3.81
N TYR A 396 12.73 -15.98 3.09
CA TYR A 396 12.87 -15.67 1.67
C TYR A 396 11.79 -16.33 0.83
N GLU A 397 11.46 -17.58 1.10
CA GLU A 397 10.36 -18.28 0.42
C GLU A 397 9.04 -17.56 0.65
N LEU A 398 8.72 -17.22 1.91
CA LEU A 398 7.52 -16.44 2.22
C LEU A 398 7.51 -15.07 1.52
N ALA A 399 8.66 -14.36 1.50
CA ALA A 399 8.78 -13.11 0.75
C ALA A 399 8.51 -13.29 -0.75
N CYS A 400 8.94 -14.40 -1.35
CA CYS A 400 8.64 -14.73 -2.75
C CYS A 400 7.16 -14.97 -2.98
N THR A 401 6.48 -15.68 -2.06
CA THR A 401 5.01 -15.90 -2.16
C THR A 401 4.23 -14.58 -2.09
N HIS A 402 4.75 -13.59 -1.36
CA HIS A 402 4.22 -12.23 -1.31
C HIS A 402 4.72 -11.31 -2.44
N GLY A 403 5.45 -11.84 -3.43
CA GLY A 403 5.82 -11.12 -4.65
C GLY A 403 7.18 -10.39 -4.61
N SER A 404 8.06 -10.70 -3.66
CA SER A 404 9.38 -10.08 -3.58
C SER A 404 10.36 -10.68 -4.59
N HIS A 405 10.57 -9.98 -5.71
CA HIS A 405 11.55 -10.38 -6.72
C HIS A 405 13.02 -10.28 -6.25
N ASP A 406 13.33 -9.39 -5.30
CA ASP A 406 14.68 -9.28 -4.75
C ASP A 406 14.98 -10.46 -3.80
N ALA A 407 14.00 -10.91 -3.02
CA ALA A 407 14.11 -12.15 -2.24
C ALA A 407 14.32 -13.37 -3.15
N ALA A 408 13.61 -13.43 -4.28
CA ALA A 408 13.75 -14.52 -5.25
C ALA A 408 15.18 -14.61 -5.81
N LEU A 409 15.85 -13.47 -6.05
CA LEU A 409 17.25 -13.49 -6.45
C LEU A 409 18.13 -14.09 -5.36
N THR A 410 18.02 -13.64 -4.12
CA THR A 410 18.85 -14.17 -3.03
C THR A 410 18.58 -15.66 -2.80
N MET A 411 17.32 -16.09 -2.78
CA MET A 411 16.92 -17.49 -2.65
C MET A 411 17.50 -18.34 -3.79
N SER A 412 17.50 -17.84 -5.04
CA SER A 412 18.09 -18.54 -6.17
C SER A 412 19.58 -18.83 -5.95
N LEU A 413 20.33 -17.84 -5.45
CA LEU A 413 21.77 -17.96 -5.21
C LEU A 413 22.06 -18.91 -4.03
N LEU A 414 21.28 -18.85 -2.96
CA LEU A 414 21.40 -19.79 -1.83
C LEU A 414 21.17 -21.24 -2.28
N LEU A 415 20.09 -21.49 -3.02
CA LEU A 415 19.80 -22.83 -3.56
C LEU A 415 20.88 -23.32 -4.53
N ARG A 416 21.47 -22.42 -5.31
CA ARG A 416 22.60 -22.75 -6.18
C ARG A 416 23.83 -23.17 -5.38
N LEU A 417 24.16 -22.46 -4.30
CA LEU A 417 25.27 -22.79 -3.41
C LEU A 417 25.08 -24.16 -2.75
N ASP A 418 23.83 -24.54 -2.45
CA ASP A 418 23.45 -25.87 -1.95
C ASP A 418 23.44 -26.97 -3.03
N GLY A 419 23.78 -26.65 -4.28
CA GLY A 419 23.70 -27.58 -5.41
C GLY A 419 22.28 -27.88 -5.92
N LYS A 420 21.26 -27.17 -5.44
CA LYS A 420 19.86 -27.29 -5.89
C LYS A 420 19.59 -26.42 -7.12
N PHE A 421 20.32 -26.68 -8.22
CA PHE A 421 20.34 -25.85 -9.42
C PHE A 421 18.96 -25.63 -10.06
N ASP A 422 18.14 -26.68 -10.18
CA ASP A 422 16.85 -26.59 -10.86
C ASP A 422 15.84 -25.76 -10.06
N PHE A 423 15.77 -25.95 -8.75
CA PHE A 423 14.95 -25.13 -7.87
C PHE A 423 15.42 -23.67 -7.86
N GLY A 424 16.73 -23.44 -7.75
CA GLY A 424 17.27 -22.09 -7.80
C GLY A 424 16.95 -21.38 -9.14
N LYS A 425 16.92 -22.11 -10.26
CA LYS A 425 16.57 -21.54 -11.57
C LYS A 425 15.14 -20.99 -11.59
N GLN A 426 14.19 -21.65 -10.94
CA GLN A 426 12.80 -21.19 -10.87
C GLN A 426 12.70 -19.82 -10.17
N TYR A 427 13.39 -19.67 -9.04
CA TYR A 427 13.47 -18.40 -8.33
C TYR A 427 14.23 -17.32 -9.12
N LEU A 428 15.26 -17.69 -9.88
CA LEU A 428 15.97 -16.75 -10.76
C LEU A 428 15.06 -16.21 -11.88
N GLU A 429 14.21 -17.06 -12.46
CA GLU A 429 13.23 -16.62 -13.46
C GLU A 429 12.13 -15.75 -12.84
N MET A 430 11.71 -16.03 -11.61
CA MET A 430 10.82 -15.15 -10.85
C MET A 430 11.47 -13.77 -10.60
N ALA A 431 12.75 -13.73 -10.23
CA ALA A 431 13.50 -12.49 -10.08
C ALA A 431 13.59 -11.71 -11.41
N ALA A 432 13.74 -12.41 -12.55
CA ALA A 432 13.81 -11.83 -13.88
C ALA A 432 12.52 -11.14 -14.34
N GLN A 433 11.39 -11.35 -13.66
CA GLN A 433 10.14 -10.65 -13.97
C GLN A 433 10.21 -9.16 -13.61
N LYS A 434 11.06 -8.76 -12.65
CA LYS A 434 11.34 -7.35 -12.34
C LYS A 434 12.27 -6.75 -13.40
N PRO A 435 11.84 -5.77 -14.23
CA PRO A 435 12.62 -5.40 -15.41
C PRO A 435 14.00 -4.79 -15.12
N GLY A 436 14.17 -4.13 -13.98
CA GLY A 436 15.48 -3.61 -13.54
C GLY A 436 16.43 -4.71 -13.02
N LEU A 437 15.88 -5.81 -12.52
CA LEU A 437 16.64 -6.96 -12.04
C LEU A 437 17.00 -7.89 -13.21
N ALA A 438 16.10 -8.04 -14.18
CA ALA A 438 16.28 -8.85 -15.39
C ALA A 438 17.55 -8.51 -16.17
N SER A 439 17.88 -7.22 -16.29
CA SER A 439 19.12 -6.77 -16.92
C SER A 439 20.35 -7.10 -16.06
N ALA A 440 20.26 -6.89 -14.75
CA ALA A 440 21.35 -7.12 -13.81
C ALA A 440 21.73 -8.61 -13.68
N ILE A 441 20.76 -9.51 -13.77
CA ILE A 441 20.97 -10.96 -13.56
C ILE A 441 21.17 -11.74 -14.87
N ARG A 442 21.27 -11.06 -16.02
CA ARG A 442 21.45 -11.71 -17.32
C ARG A 442 22.68 -12.61 -17.35
N GLY A 443 23.78 -12.17 -16.74
CA GLY A 443 25.00 -12.96 -16.59
C GLY A 443 24.80 -14.24 -15.78
N TYR A 444 23.97 -14.19 -14.72
CA TYR A 444 23.62 -15.37 -13.93
C TYR A 444 22.76 -16.34 -14.73
N ARG A 445 21.79 -15.86 -15.51
CA ARG A 445 20.91 -16.71 -16.34
C ARG A 445 21.69 -17.49 -17.41
N VAL A 446 22.61 -16.82 -18.11
CA VAL A 446 23.43 -17.45 -19.17
C VAL A 446 24.36 -18.50 -18.57
N ASN A 447 24.95 -18.23 -17.40
CA ASN A 447 25.93 -19.11 -16.77
C ASN A 447 25.33 -20.02 -15.68
N TRP A 448 24.00 -20.17 -15.63
CA TRP A 448 23.32 -20.84 -14.51
C TRP A 448 23.70 -22.31 -14.34
N HIS A 449 24.13 -23.00 -15.38
CA HIS A 449 24.56 -24.40 -15.27
C HIS A 449 26.09 -24.57 -15.23
N ASN A 450 26.85 -23.47 -15.31
CA ASN A 450 28.31 -23.51 -15.20
C ASN A 450 28.69 -23.72 -13.73
N LYS A 451 29.18 -24.92 -13.38
CA LYS A 451 29.57 -25.29 -12.01
C LYS A 451 30.90 -24.67 -11.56
N GLU A 452 31.74 -24.26 -12.51
CA GLU A 452 33.05 -23.64 -12.24
C GLU A 452 32.90 -22.18 -11.81
N LEU A 453 31.77 -21.54 -12.15
CA LEU A 453 31.48 -20.17 -11.76
C LEU A 453 30.79 -20.11 -10.40
N THR A 454 31.53 -19.61 -9.40
CA THR A 454 30.99 -19.24 -8.08
C THR A 454 30.10 -18.01 -8.21
N MET A 455 28.83 -18.15 -7.82
CA MET A 455 27.87 -17.06 -7.75
C MET A 455 27.44 -16.91 -6.29
N ASN A 456 27.96 -15.90 -5.62
CA ASN A 456 27.68 -15.65 -4.21
C ASN A 456 26.59 -14.59 -4.04
N VAL A 457 25.93 -14.63 -2.89
CA VAL A 457 25.04 -13.55 -2.45
C VAL A 457 25.89 -12.29 -2.21
N ASP A 458 25.58 -11.21 -2.92
CA ASP A 458 26.26 -9.93 -2.72
C ASP A 458 25.77 -9.28 -1.41
N LEU A 459 26.64 -9.27 -0.40
CA LEU A 459 26.34 -8.73 0.92
C LEU A 459 25.93 -7.25 0.89
N LYS A 460 26.39 -6.49 -0.11
CA LYS A 460 26.02 -5.06 -0.25
C LYS A 460 24.55 -4.87 -0.64
N ARG A 461 23.88 -5.94 -1.10
CA ARG A 461 22.46 -5.94 -1.46
C ARG A 461 21.55 -6.42 -0.32
N LEU A 462 22.14 -6.87 0.79
CA LEU A 462 21.40 -7.33 1.96
C LEU A 462 21.16 -6.16 2.90
N ASP A 463 20.10 -5.39 2.64
CA ASP A 463 19.63 -4.36 3.55
C ASP A 463 18.78 -4.97 4.67
N VAL A 464 18.91 -4.41 5.87
CA VAL A 464 18.26 -4.89 7.09
C VAL A 464 17.28 -3.85 7.61
#